data_AF-A0A931UNX9-F1
#
_entry.id   AF-A0A931UNX9-F1
#
_cell.length_a   1.000
_cell.length_b   1.000
_cell.length_c   1.000
_cell.angle_alpha   90.00
_cell.angle_beta   90.00
_cell.angle_gamma   90.00
#
_symmetry.space_group_name_H-M   'P 1'
#
loop_
_entity.id
_entity.type
_entity.pdbx_description
1 polymer ?
#
loop_
_entity_poly.entity_id
_entity_poly.type
_entity_poly.pdbx_seq_one_letter_code
_entity_poly.pdbx_strand_id
1 'polypeptide(L)'
;MTRLHARWLDGLALAVGLALLGASRIGVALLPFSMAPAAWAQQQAPQPFAPEWTMFAGGKVFAEKGCGKCHAVRGVGGRVGPDLGRIETGKSFFELGAALWNHLPRMGAKMLEVGIERPTLTPVELSNLIAFLFTVQYFDEEGDPRVGEKLYTAQGCVRCHEVADKGGHIGPALDYLKRANSPVLVAAGMWNHGPAMAETMKARGIARPTFQGKELVDLIAYIVAAAKDGGGETVHVAPGTPEHGKELFSEKRCILCHAVGGKGGKVGPDLGRRGHHVSLMQFASLMWNHGPNMWARMKQRGIQPPRLTGQDMADILAYLYVSHYFERTGSTRRGRELIPSKGCLTCHSVRGKGGKIGPDLSTSRVVGSSSSLVAGMWNHGRYMEMRARKQEVPWPLLTGQELADIALYLQSLARPLRR
;
A
#
# COMPACT_ATOMS: atom_id res chain seq x y z
N MET A 1 49.49 38.35 -6.19
CA MET A 1 50.07 38.32 -4.83
C MET A 1 49.26 39.26 -3.95
N THR A 2 48.78 38.79 -2.79
CA THR A 2 48.37 39.54 -1.58
C THR A 2 47.29 40.63 -1.71
N ARG A 3 46.38 40.92 -0.77
CA ARG A 3 45.93 40.39 0.52
C ARG A 3 44.61 41.14 0.83
N LEU A 4 43.86 40.60 1.79
CA LEU A 4 42.61 41.05 2.39
C LEU A 4 42.59 42.47 3.02
N HIS A 5 41.37 42.85 3.44
CA HIS A 5 40.92 43.86 4.43
C HIS A 5 40.31 45.13 3.81
N ALA A 6 39.27 45.80 4.33
CA ALA A 6 38.26 45.55 5.37
C ALA A 6 37.26 46.74 5.36
N ARG A 7 36.03 46.49 5.85
CA ARG A 7 35.14 47.36 6.67
C ARG A 7 34.65 48.75 6.19
N TRP A 8 33.31 48.81 6.06
CA TRP A 8 32.30 49.77 6.58
C TRP A 8 32.73 51.14 7.12
N LEU A 9 32.01 52.22 6.71
CA LEU A 9 31.37 53.25 7.56
C LEU A 9 30.62 54.32 6.72
N ASP A 10 29.51 54.82 7.29
CA ASP A 10 28.83 56.14 7.12
C ASP A 10 28.20 56.50 5.74
N GLY A 11 27.09 57.24 5.58
CA GLY A 11 26.25 58.07 6.44
C GLY A 11 25.58 59.19 5.59
N LEU A 12 24.25 59.29 5.62
CA LEU A 12 23.32 60.43 5.35
C LEU A 12 23.67 61.60 4.39
N ALA A 13 22.74 61.89 3.44
CA ALA A 13 22.22 63.24 3.09
C ALA A 13 20.94 63.09 2.21
N LEU A 14 19.71 63.30 2.69
CA LEU A 14 18.94 64.56 2.82
C LEU A 14 18.74 65.37 1.52
N ALA A 15 17.50 65.34 1.00
CA ALA A 15 16.92 66.41 0.20
C ALA A 15 15.45 66.60 0.61
N VAL A 16 15.17 67.77 1.20
CA VAL A 16 13.85 68.28 1.60
C VAL A 16 13.32 69.17 0.48
N GLY A 17 12.04 69.00 0.13
CA GLY A 17 11.29 69.91 -0.75
C GLY A 17 9.84 70.02 -0.30
N LEU A 18 9.51 71.19 0.26
CA LEU A 18 8.24 71.61 0.86
C LEU A 18 7.05 71.64 -0.13
N ALA A 19 5.86 71.32 0.38
CA ALA A 19 4.63 72.09 0.11
C ALA A 19 3.60 71.88 1.23
N LEU A 20 3.36 72.93 2.01
CA LEU A 20 2.31 73.07 3.03
C LEU A 20 1.18 73.93 2.46
N LEU A 21 -0.06 73.47 2.61
CA LEU A 21 -1.35 74.18 2.67
C LEU A 21 -2.36 73.08 3.07
N GLY A 22 -3.26 73.15 4.05
CA GLY A 22 -3.71 74.14 5.01
C GLY A 22 -4.64 73.40 5.98
N ALA A 23 -4.70 73.84 7.23
CA ALA A 23 -5.44 73.18 8.30
C ALA A 23 -6.95 73.41 8.24
N SER A 24 -7.75 72.39 8.59
CA SER A 24 -8.79 72.42 9.64
C SER A 24 -9.99 71.52 9.30
N ARG A 25 -10.20 70.46 10.10
CA ARG A 25 -11.34 70.32 11.03
C ARG A 25 -11.43 68.88 11.55
N ILE A 26 -11.55 68.81 12.87
CA ILE A 26 -11.70 67.61 13.69
C ILE A 26 -13.03 66.93 13.35
N GLY A 27 -12.96 65.65 12.99
CA GLY A 27 -14.09 64.74 12.89
C GLY A 27 -13.67 63.38 13.41
N VAL A 28 -14.03 63.05 14.65
CA VAL A 28 -13.89 61.70 15.19
C VAL A 28 -14.95 60.83 14.50
N ALA A 29 -14.54 60.11 13.47
CA ALA A 29 -15.36 59.06 12.85
C ALA A 29 -14.96 57.72 13.47
N LEU A 30 -15.80 57.23 14.40
CA LEU A 30 -15.81 55.84 14.83
C LEU A 30 -16.23 54.99 13.62
N LEU A 31 -15.26 54.35 12.95
CA LEU A 31 -15.55 53.35 11.94
C LEU A 31 -16.03 52.06 12.64
N PRO A 32 -17.22 51.53 12.30
CA PRO A 32 -17.66 50.26 12.84
C PRO A 32 -16.74 49.16 12.29
N PHE A 33 -16.15 48.38 13.18
CA PHE A 33 -15.44 47.15 12.85
C PHE A 33 -16.48 46.14 12.33
N SER A 34 -16.77 46.18 11.03
CA SER A 34 -17.59 45.16 10.38
C SER A 34 -16.79 43.87 10.41
N MET A 35 -17.05 43.02 11.42
CA MET A 35 -16.64 41.63 11.38
C MET A 35 -17.41 40.98 10.24
N ALA A 36 -16.78 40.86 9.07
CA ALA A 36 -17.22 39.89 8.10
C ALA A 36 -17.18 38.53 8.80
N PRO A 37 -18.29 37.75 8.81
CA PRO A 37 -18.25 36.43 9.39
C PRO A 37 -17.21 35.65 8.60
N ALA A 38 -16.21 35.13 9.32
CA ALA A 38 -15.27 34.17 8.77
C ALA A 38 -16.11 33.09 8.11
N ALA A 39 -16.12 33.07 6.78
CA ALA A 39 -16.69 31.98 6.02
C ALA A 39 -15.99 30.75 6.53
N TRP A 40 -16.71 29.95 7.33
CA TRP A 40 -16.25 28.66 7.78
C TRP A 40 -15.88 27.92 6.50
N ALA A 41 -14.57 27.73 6.29
CA ALA A 41 -14.11 26.74 5.35
C ALA A 41 -14.79 25.45 5.80
N GLN A 42 -15.85 25.07 5.10
CA GLN A 42 -16.47 23.77 5.25
C GLN A 42 -15.33 22.79 5.03
N GLN A 43 -14.80 22.23 6.11
CA GLN A 43 -13.94 21.07 6.05
C GLN A 43 -14.76 20.04 5.28
N GLN A 44 -14.40 19.82 4.01
CA GLN A 44 -14.99 18.76 3.23
C GLN A 44 -14.92 17.49 4.08
N ALA A 45 -16.05 16.80 4.22
CA ALA A 45 -16.06 15.50 4.88
C ALA A 45 -14.94 14.64 4.26
N PRO A 46 -14.12 13.97 5.09
CA PRO A 46 -12.99 13.18 4.59
C PRO A 46 -13.50 12.23 3.51
N GLN A 47 -12.92 12.37 2.31
CA GLN A 47 -13.28 11.54 1.18
C GLN A 47 -12.91 10.09 1.50
N PRO A 48 -13.79 9.10 1.23
CA PRO A 48 -13.47 7.71 1.48
C PRO A 48 -12.21 7.30 0.71
N PHE A 49 -11.20 6.79 1.42
CA PHE A 49 -10.11 5.99 0.85
C PHE A 49 -9.16 6.66 -0.17
N ALA A 50 -8.99 7.99 -0.16
CA ALA A 50 -7.85 8.61 -0.84
C ALA A 50 -6.69 8.77 0.15
N PRO A 51 -5.82 7.76 0.35
CA PRO A 51 -4.65 7.96 1.18
C PRO A 51 -3.76 9.02 0.54
N GLU A 52 -3.29 9.96 1.36
CA GLU A 52 -2.12 10.76 1.01
C GLU A 52 -0.93 9.80 0.93
N TRP A 53 -0.70 9.23 -0.25
CA TRP A 53 0.31 8.18 -0.45
C TRP A 53 1.71 8.60 0.03
N THR A 54 2.00 9.91 0.00
CA THR A 54 3.24 10.52 0.50
C THR A 54 3.46 10.35 2.00
N MET A 55 2.42 10.07 2.79
CA MET A 55 2.56 9.74 4.21
C MET A 55 3.23 8.38 4.43
N PHE A 56 3.18 7.48 3.44
CA PHE A 56 3.95 6.23 3.48
C PHE A 56 5.38 6.49 3.02
N ALA A 57 6.37 5.98 3.76
CA ALA A 57 7.79 6.15 3.40
C ALA A 57 8.09 5.75 1.94
N GLY A 58 7.47 4.68 1.44
CA GLY A 58 7.62 4.28 0.05
C GLY A 58 6.85 5.12 -0.97
N GLY A 59 5.70 5.69 -0.58
CA GLY A 59 4.97 6.63 -1.43
C GLY A 59 5.69 7.98 -1.55
N LYS A 60 6.38 8.41 -0.48
CA LYS A 60 7.33 9.53 -0.54
C LYS A 60 8.45 9.24 -1.53
N VAL A 61 9.10 8.07 -1.46
CA VAL A 61 10.12 7.65 -2.43
C VAL A 61 9.56 7.65 -3.86
N PHE A 62 8.36 7.09 -4.06
CA PHE A 62 7.70 7.04 -5.37
C PHE A 62 7.48 8.45 -5.97
N ALA A 63 7.07 9.41 -5.13
CA ALA A 63 6.89 10.80 -5.54
C ALA A 63 8.22 11.51 -5.80
N GLU A 64 9.15 11.50 -4.84
CA GLU A 64 10.42 12.22 -4.90
C GLU A 64 11.35 11.69 -6.01
N LYS A 65 11.36 10.38 -6.25
CA LYS A 65 12.11 9.76 -7.35
C LYS A 65 11.41 9.91 -8.71
N GLY A 66 10.24 10.55 -8.75
CA GLY A 66 9.53 10.88 -9.98
C GLY A 66 8.84 9.69 -10.67
N CYS A 67 8.68 8.56 -9.99
CA CYS A 67 7.98 7.39 -10.55
C CYS A 67 6.54 7.75 -10.96
N GLY A 68 5.89 8.60 -10.17
CA GLY A 68 4.54 9.11 -10.40
C GLY A 68 4.37 9.98 -11.65
N LYS A 69 5.46 10.45 -12.29
CA LYS A 69 5.38 11.19 -13.55
C LYS A 69 4.92 10.30 -14.72
N CYS A 70 5.19 9.01 -14.63
CA CYS A 70 4.83 8.03 -15.66
C CYS A 70 3.76 7.05 -15.19
N HIS A 71 3.83 6.61 -13.94
CA HIS A 71 2.95 5.60 -13.37
C HIS A 71 1.88 6.20 -12.48
N ALA A 72 0.65 5.69 -12.61
CA ALA A 72 -0.42 5.97 -11.67
C ALA A 72 -0.39 4.98 -10.50
N VAL A 73 -1.02 5.38 -9.40
CA VAL A 73 -1.33 4.56 -8.24
C VAL A 73 -2.80 4.79 -7.93
N ARG A 74 -3.65 3.81 -8.21
CA ARG A 74 -5.11 3.89 -8.01
C ARG A 74 -5.71 5.13 -8.69
N GLY A 75 -5.34 5.34 -9.96
CA GLY A 75 -5.80 6.46 -10.78
C GLY A 75 -5.07 7.79 -10.58
N VAL A 76 -4.21 7.91 -9.56
CA VAL A 76 -3.45 9.14 -9.27
C VAL A 76 -2.03 9.06 -9.83
N GLY A 77 -1.65 10.00 -10.71
CA GLY A 77 -0.31 10.08 -11.30
C GLY A 77 -0.32 10.01 -12.83
N GLY A 78 0.83 9.66 -13.41
CA GLY A 78 1.03 9.60 -14.86
C GLY A 78 0.32 8.41 -15.53
N ARG A 79 0.06 8.56 -16.84
CA ARG A 79 -0.61 7.53 -17.67
C ARG A 79 0.29 6.95 -18.77
N VAL A 80 1.60 7.20 -18.69
CA VAL A 80 2.59 6.68 -19.66
C VAL A 80 2.83 5.20 -19.42
N GLY A 81 3.00 4.83 -18.15
CA GLY A 81 3.06 3.45 -17.69
C GLY A 81 1.71 2.98 -17.13
N PRO A 82 1.56 1.67 -16.84
CA PRO A 82 0.37 1.15 -16.19
C PRO A 82 0.20 1.73 -14.79
N ASP A 83 -1.05 1.71 -14.32
CA ASP A 83 -1.39 1.97 -12.92
C ASP A 83 -0.87 0.84 -12.03
N LEU A 84 0.16 1.14 -11.23
CA LEU A 84 0.82 0.17 -10.37
C LEU A 84 -0.02 -0.23 -9.15
N GLY A 85 -1.11 0.49 -8.86
CA GLY A 85 -2.11 0.03 -7.91
C GLY A 85 -3.03 -1.08 -8.46
N ARG A 86 -2.97 -1.33 -9.77
CA ARG A 86 -3.86 -2.27 -10.49
C ARG A 86 -3.14 -3.41 -11.19
N ILE A 87 -1.82 -3.53 -11.04
CA ILE A 87 -1.06 -4.61 -11.67
C ILE A 87 -1.20 -5.95 -10.92
N GLU A 88 -1.26 -7.05 -11.67
CA GLU A 88 -1.36 -8.42 -11.12
C GLU A 88 -0.01 -9.15 -11.06
N THR A 89 1.11 -8.43 -10.92
CA THR A 89 2.42 -9.07 -10.69
C THR A 89 2.34 -9.89 -9.40
N GLY A 90 3.03 -11.02 -9.28
CA GLY A 90 2.88 -11.96 -8.14
C GLY A 90 3.35 -11.52 -6.76
N LYS A 91 3.31 -10.21 -6.48
CA LYS A 91 3.28 -9.45 -5.23
C LYS A 91 4.21 -9.89 -4.10
N SER A 92 5.26 -10.65 -4.33
CA SER A 92 6.36 -10.75 -3.36
C SER A 92 7.42 -9.69 -3.65
N PHE A 93 8.31 -9.45 -2.67
CA PHE A 93 9.47 -8.58 -2.86
C PHE A 93 10.23 -8.90 -4.16
N PHE A 94 10.49 -10.19 -4.41
CA PHE A 94 11.26 -10.62 -5.56
C PHE A 94 10.47 -10.57 -6.88
N GLU A 95 9.16 -10.73 -6.87
CA GLU A 95 8.35 -10.53 -8.09
C GLU A 95 8.35 -9.07 -8.52
N LEU A 96 8.19 -8.14 -7.57
CA LEU A 96 8.28 -6.70 -7.85
C LEU A 96 9.70 -6.32 -8.29
N GLY A 97 10.74 -6.86 -7.64
CA GLY A 97 12.13 -6.66 -8.04
C GLY A 97 12.44 -7.19 -9.45
N ALA A 98 11.91 -8.37 -9.79
CA ALA A 98 12.08 -8.97 -11.11
C ALA A 98 11.30 -8.18 -12.18
N ALA A 99 10.08 -7.74 -11.89
CA ALA A 99 9.30 -6.87 -12.77
C ALA A 99 10.04 -5.55 -13.03
N LEU A 100 10.61 -4.92 -11.99
CA LEU A 100 11.41 -3.71 -12.12
C LEU A 100 12.63 -3.94 -13.03
N TRP A 101 13.36 -5.05 -12.83
CA TRP A 101 14.51 -5.43 -13.64
C TRP A 101 14.15 -5.68 -15.10
N ASN A 102 13.11 -6.47 -15.36
CA ASN A 102 12.67 -6.82 -16.70
C ASN A 102 12.15 -5.59 -17.46
N HIS A 103 11.51 -4.66 -16.76
CA HIS A 103 10.98 -3.43 -17.35
C HIS A 103 12.05 -2.33 -17.52
N LEU A 104 13.24 -2.50 -16.93
CA LEU A 104 14.27 -1.47 -16.84
C LEU A 104 14.74 -0.91 -18.19
N PRO A 105 14.99 -1.71 -19.25
CA PRO A 105 15.39 -1.16 -20.54
C PRO A 105 14.30 -0.30 -21.18
N ARG A 106 13.03 -0.72 -21.08
CA ARG A 106 11.89 0.05 -21.62
C ARG A 106 11.68 1.35 -20.84
N MET A 107 11.78 1.31 -19.51
CA MET A 107 11.75 2.53 -18.69
C MET A 107 12.91 3.45 -19.04
N GLY A 108 14.13 2.91 -19.20
CA GLY A 108 15.32 3.65 -19.57
C GLY A 108 15.19 4.39 -20.89
N ALA A 109 14.73 3.69 -21.93
CA ALA A 109 14.49 4.30 -23.24
C ALA A 109 13.47 5.43 -23.16
N LYS A 110 12.34 5.22 -22.45
CA LYS A 110 11.32 6.26 -22.30
C LYS A 110 11.80 7.45 -21.48
N MET A 111 12.53 7.21 -20.39
CA MET A 111 13.15 8.26 -19.57
C MET A 111 14.08 9.13 -20.41
N LEU A 112 14.92 8.53 -21.25
CA LEU A 112 15.80 9.26 -22.16
C LEU A 112 15.01 10.09 -23.19
N GLU A 113 13.95 9.52 -23.78
CA GLU A 113 13.08 10.18 -24.74
C GLU A 113 12.44 11.45 -24.17
N VAL A 114 12.00 11.41 -22.90
CA VAL A 114 11.33 12.55 -22.25
C VAL A 114 12.26 13.42 -21.39
N GLY A 115 13.58 13.24 -21.50
CA GLY A 115 14.57 14.06 -20.79
C GLY A 115 14.57 13.87 -19.26
N ILE A 116 14.13 12.71 -18.76
CA ILE A 116 14.19 12.36 -17.35
C ILE A 116 15.47 11.56 -17.07
N GLU A 117 16.29 12.04 -16.14
CA GLU A 117 17.40 11.25 -15.63
C GLU A 117 16.88 10.10 -14.76
N ARG A 118 17.44 8.90 -14.94
CA ARG A 118 17.08 7.75 -14.11
C ARG A 118 17.50 8.02 -12.66
N PRO A 119 16.57 8.03 -11.69
CA PRO A 119 16.92 8.28 -10.30
C PRO A 119 17.75 7.12 -9.75
N THR A 120 18.59 7.39 -8.74
CA THR A 120 19.24 6.34 -7.95
C THR A 120 18.38 5.97 -6.75
N LEU A 121 18.47 4.71 -6.32
CA LEU A 121 17.79 4.17 -5.15
C LEU A 121 18.82 3.63 -4.16
N THR A 122 18.75 4.07 -2.91
CA THR A 122 19.41 3.37 -1.80
C THR A 122 18.68 2.05 -1.49
N PRO A 123 19.31 1.10 -0.78
CA PRO A 123 18.64 -0.14 -0.37
C PRO A 123 17.37 0.11 0.46
N VAL A 124 17.37 1.13 1.31
CA VAL A 124 16.21 1.52 2.13
C VAL A 124 15.10 2.11 1.26
N GLU A 125 15.44 3.03 0.36
CA GLU A 125 14.47 3.62 -0.57
C GLU A 125 13.80 2.56 -1.45
N LEU A 126 14.58 1.62 -1.98
CA LEU A 126 14.02 0.51 -2.74
C LEU A 126 13.11 -0.38 -1.89
N SER A 127 13.54 -0.73 -0.67
CA SER A 127 12.73 -1.55 0.24
C SER A 127 11.40 -0.87 0.55
N ASN A 128 11.43 0.43 0.83
CA ASN A 128 10.24 1.23 1.07
C ASN A 128 9.35 1.29 -0.18
N LEU A 129 9.93 1.52 -1.36
CA LEU A 129 9.20 1.56 -2.63
C LEU A 129 8.50 0.22 -2.93
N ILE A 130 9.20 -0.91 -2.81
CA ILE A 130 8.63 -2.23 -3.04
C ILE A 130 7.54 -2.54 -2.00
N ALA A 131 7.77 -2.21 -0.73
CA ALA A 131 6.76 -2.36 0.32
C ALA A 131 5.52 -1.49 0.04
N PHE A 132 5.70 -0.25 -0.43
CA PHE A 132 4.58 0.60 -0.82
C PHE A 132 3.80 0.03 -1.99
N LEU A 133 4.46 -0.37 -3.08
CA LEU A 133 3.78 -0.98 -4.24
C LEU A 133 3.07 -2.28 -3.86
N PHE A 134 3.65 -3.06 -2.93
CA PHE A 134 2.99 -4.20 -2.34
C PHE A 134 1.73 -3.78 -1.57
N THR A 135 1.85 -2.81 -0.66
CA THR A 135 0.80 -2.35 0.24
C THR A 135 -0.38 -1.67 -0.47
N VAL A 136 -0.13 -0.86 -1.50
CA VAL A 136 -1.18 -0.17 -2.29
C VAL A 136 -2.24 -1.13 -2.83
N GLN A 137 -1.82 -2.35 -3.18
CA GLN A 137 -2.69 -3.34 -3.81
C GLN A 137 -3.76 -3.89 -2.84
N TYR A 138 -3.61 -3.65 -1.54
CA TYR A 138 -4.56 -4.04 -0.52
C TYR A 138 -5.59 -2.94 -0.21
N PHE A 139 -5.30 -1.70 -0.57
CA PHE A 139 -6.30 -0.64 -0.51
C PHE A 139 -7.35 -0.87 -1.59
N ASP A 140 -8.61 -0.73 -1.22
CA ASP A 140 -9.74 -0.83 -2.12
C ASP A 140 -9.76 0.31 -3.13
N GLU A 141 -10.43 0.10 -4.27
CA GLU A 141 -10.80 1.21 -5.14
C GLU A 141 -11.92 2.03 -4.49
N GLU A 142 -12.10 3.26 -4.93
CA GLU A 142 -13.22 4.09 -4.48
C GLU A 142 -14.56 3.45 -4.87
N GLY A 143 -15.48 3.39 -3.90
CA GLY A 143 -16.84 2.89 -4.13
C GLY A 143 -17.75 3.96 -4.73
N ASP A 144 -18.78 3.53 -5.46
CA ASP A 144 -19.83 4.39 -6.01
C ASP A 144 -21.07 4.38 -5.08
N PRO A 145 -21.36 5.48 -4.35
CA PRO A 145 -22.51 5.57 -3.47
C PRO A 145 -23.86 5.33 -4.16
N ARG A 146 -23.98 5.65 -5.45
CA ARG A 146 -25.24 5.44 -6.19
C ARG A 146 -25.48 3.98 -6.50
N VAL A 147 -24.41 3.24 -6.79
CA VAL A 147 -24.48 1.78 -6.93
C VAL A 147 -24.76 1.15 -5.56
N GLY A 148 -24.08 1.64 -4.51
CA GLY A 148 -24.29 1.22 -3.14
C GLY A 148 -25.73 1.35 -2.66
N GLU A 149 -26.40 2.47 -2.95
CA GLU A 149 -27.80 2.70 -2.57
C GLU A 149 -28.74 1.65 -3.19
N LYS A 150 -28.52 1.33 -4.48
CA LYS A 150 -29.28 0.30 -5.18
C LYS A 150 -29.04 -1.08 -4.57
N LEU A 151 -27.78 -1.42 -4.30
CA LEU A 151 -27.40 -2.67 -3.64
C LEU A 151 -28.01 -2.78 -2.24
N TYR A 152 -28.00 -1.69 -1.47
CA TYR A 152 -28.52 -1.65 -0.10
C TYR A 152 -30.01 -2.03 -0.03
N THR A 153 -30.76 -1.61 -1.04
CA THR A 153 -32.19 -1.94 -1.18
C THR A 153 -32.36 -3.35 -1.77
N ALA A 154 -31.68 -3.65 -2.89
CA ALA A 154 -31.82 -4.91 -3.62
C ALA A 154 -31.39 -6.14 -2.79
N GLN A 155 -30.35 -6.00 -1.96
CA GLN A 155 -29.86 -7.05 -1.07
C GLN A 155 -30.59 -7.07 0.28
N GLY A 156 -31.61 -6.23 0.46
CA GLY A 156 -32.50 -6.23 1.61
C GLY A 156 -31.90 -5.67 2.90
N CYS A 157 -30.75 -5.00 2.85
CA CYS A 157 -30.10 -4.38 4.01
C CYS A 157 -31.03 -3.38 4.71
N VAL A 158 -31.72 -2.56 3.90
CA VAL A 158 -32.70 -1.55 4.34
C VAL A 158 -33.86 -2.12 5.16
N ARG A 159 -34.17 -3.41 5.04
CA ARG A 159 -35.26 -4.05 5.82
C ARG A 159 -34.93 -4.19 7.30
N CYS A 160 -33.64 -4.20 7.64
CA CYS A 160 -33.16 -4.46 8.99
C CYS A 160 -32.34 -3.31 9.55
N HIS A 161 -31.54 -2.66 8.73
CA HIS A 161 -30.66 -1.58 9.11
C HIS A 161 -31.23 -0.24 8.68
N GLU A 162 -30.94 0.77 9.48
CA GLU A 162 -31.25 2.16 9.20
C GLU A 162 -29.99 2.90 8.74
N VAL A 163 -30.16 3.83 7.80
CA VAL A 163 -29.17 4.85 7.43
C VAL A 163 -29.92 6.18 7.29
N ALA A 164 -29.53 7.20 8.06
CA ALA A 164 -30.15 8.53 8.02
C ALA A 164 -31.68 8.50 8.16
N ASP A 165 -32.16 7.82 9.20
CA ASP A 165 -33.58 7.57 9.53
C ASP A 165 -34.37 6.78 8.46
N LYS A 166 -33.69 6.17 7.49
CA LYS A 166 -34.33 5.34 6.46
C LYS A 166 -33.95 3.88 6.64
N GLY A 167 -34.96 3.04 6.86
CA GLY A 167 -34.81 1.59 6.90
C GLY A 167 -35.51 0.95 8.09
N GLY A 168 -34.97 -0.17 8.55
CA GLY A 168 -35.49 -0.92 9.69
C GLY A 168 -34.65 -0.75 10.95
N HIS A 169 -35.25 -1.10 12.09
CA HIS A 169 -34.59 -1.08 13.41
C HIS A 169 -34.37 -2.48 14.01
N ILE A 170 -34.31 -3.51 13.15
CA ILE A 170 -34.04 -4.89 13.60
C ILE A 170 -32.56 -5.03 13.94
N GLY A 171 -31.70 -4.52 13.07
CA GLY A 171 -30.27 -4.35 13.31
C GLY A 171 -29.96 -2.93 13.80
N PRO A 172 -28.74 -2.68 14.27
CA PRO A 172 -28.31 -1.34 14.63
C PRO A 172 -28.33 -0.41 13.41
N ALA A 173 -28.59 0.88 13.65
CA ALA A 173 -28.37 1.93 12.67
C ALA A 173 -26.89 1.95 12.23
N LEU A 174 -26.65 2.24 10.96
CA LEU A 174 -25.32 2.18 10.35
C LEU A 174 -24.65 3.54 10.23
N ASP A 175 -25.27 4.61 10.73
CA ASP A 175 -24.75 5.98 10.69
C ASP A 175 -23.37 6.13 11.34
N TYR A 176 -23.04 5.28 12.33
CA TYR A 176 -21.73 5.26 12.96
C TYR A 176 -20.58 4.99 11.98
N LEU A 177 -20.85 4.30 10.85
CA LEU A 177 -19.85 4.03 9.82
C LEU A 177 -19.33 5.30 9.16
N LYS A 178 -20.05 6.43 9.26
CA LYS A 178 -19.56 7.73 8.81
C LYS A 178 -18.26 8.14 9.50
N ARG A 179 -18.13 7.88 10.80
CA ARG A 179 -16.93 8.17 11.61
C ARG A 179 -16.06 6.94 11.88
N ALA A 180 -16.57 5.74 11.62
CA ALA A 180 -15.83 4.47 11.70
C ALA A 180 -15.52 3.88 10.30
N ASN A 181 -15.31 4.74 9.29
CA ASN A 181 -15.12 4.36 7.89
C ASN A 181 -13.74 3.73 7.63
N SER A 182 -13.47 2.59 8.26
CA SER A 182 -12.23 1.83 8.11
C SER A 182 -12.55 0.41 7.65
N PRO A 183 -11.89 -0.11 6.59
CA PRO A 183 -12.18 -1.45 6.07
C PRO A 183 -11.99 -2.54 7.12
N VAL A 184 -11.01 -2.38 8.02
CA VAL A 184 -10.75 -3.33 9.10
C VAL A 184 -11.84 -3.29 10.18
N LEU A 185 -12.44 -2.12 10.44
CA LEU A 185 -13.59 -1.99 11.34
C LEU A 185 -14.84 -2.61 10.73
N VAL A 186 -15.07 -2.39 9.44
CA VAL A 186 -16.18 -3.03 8.71
C VAL A 186 -16.03 -4.55 8.74
N ALA A 187 -14.84 -5.08 8.42
CA ALA A 187 -14.54 -6.50 8.47
C ALA A 187 -14.78 -7.10 9.87
N ALA A 188 -14.28 -6.46 10.92
CA ALA A 188 -14.47 -6.90 12.31
C ALA A 188 -15.95 -6.85 12.72
N GLY A 189 -16.66 -5.77 12.39
CA GLY A 189 -18.09 -5.61 12.67
C GLY A 189 -18.93 -6.69 11.99
N MET A 190 -18.73 -6.89 10.69
CA MET A 190 -19.42 -7.92 9.92
C MET A 190 -19.13 -9.34 10.42
N TRP A 191 -17.87 -9.63 10.80
CA TRP A 191 -17.52 -10.92 11.39
C TRP A 191 -18.25 -11.15 12.71
N ASN A 192 -18.20 -10.18 13.62
CA ASN A 192 -18.78 -10.28 14.95
C ASN A 192 -20.32 -10.35 14.94
N HIS A 193 -20.98 -9.62 14.04
CA HIS A 193 -22.45 -9.62 13.91
C HIS A 193 -22.98 -10.71 12.98
N GLY A 194 -22.14 -11.26 12.11
CA GLY A 194 -22.52 -12.21 11.08
C GLY A 194 -23.36 -13.40 11.54
N PRO A 195 -23.00 -14.10 12.65
CA PRO A 195 -23.80 -15.22 13.15
C PRO A 195 -25.23 -14.80 13.53
N ALA A 196 -25.38 -13.69 14.26
CA ALA A 196 -26.69 -13.18 14.68
C ALA A 196 -27.52 -12.69 13.48
N MET A 197 -26.89 -12.04 12.50
CA MET A 197 -27.52 -11.67 11.24
C MET A 197 -28.01 -12.90 10.49
N ALA A 198 -27.20 -13.96 10.39
CA ALA A 198 -27.57 -15.18 9.67
C ALA A 198 -28.75 -15.91 10.30
N GLU A 199 -28.79 -16.04 11.63
CA GLU A 199 -29.94 -16.64 12.32
C GLU A 199 -31.21 -15.79 12.15
N THR A 200 -31.09 -14.46 12.22
CA THR A 200 -32.22 -13.54 12.01
C THR A 200 -32.74 -13.61 10.57
N MET A 201 -31.84 -13.63 9.58
CA MET A 201 -32.19 -13.79 8.16
C MET A 201 -32.92 -15.11 7.93
N LYS A 202 -32.41 -16.22 8.49
CA LYS A 202 -33.03 -17.53 8.40
C LYS A 202 -34.42 -17.55 9.03
N ALA A 203 -34.57 -17.01 10.24
CA ALA A 203 -35.85 -16.94 10.96
C ALA A 203 -36.91 -16.11 10.21
N ARG A 204 -36.49 -15.13 9.41
CA ARG A 204 -37.38 -14.24 8.65
C ARG A 204 -37.49 -14.61 7.16
N GLY A 205 -36.96 -15.75 6.74
CA GLY A 205 -36.98 -16.18 5.33
C GLY A 205 -36.25 -15.23 4.38
N ILE A 206 -35.24 -14.51 4.87
CA ILE A 206 -34.43 -13.58 4.07
C ILE A 206 -33.23 -14.36 3.53
N ALA A 207 -33.05 -14.33 2.20
CA ALA A 207 -31.85 -14.86 1.57
C ALA A 207 -30.64 -14.02 2.01
N ARG A 208 -29.61 -14.68 2.56
CA ARG A 208 -28.36 -14.01 2.93
C ARG A 208 -27.65 -13.52 1.66
N PRO A 209 -27.35 -12.22 1.52
CA PRO A 209 -26.65 -11.72 0.35
C PRO A 209 -25.22 -12.24 0.30
N THR A 210 -24.69 -12.39 -0.91
CA THR A 210 -23.26 -12.58 -1.15
C THR A 210 -22.71 -11.37 -1.88
N PHE A 211 -21.45 -11.03 -1.62
CA PHE A 211 -20.78 -9.90 -2.24
C PHE A 211 -19.80 -10.35 -3.32
N GLN A 212 -19.79 -9.64 -4.44
CA GLN A 212 -18.89 -9.85 -5.57
C GLN A 212 -18.19 -8.54 -5.96
N GLY A 213 -16.95 -8.64 -6.44
CA GLY A 213 -16.19 -7.49 -6.92
C GLY A 213 -16.14 -6.35 -5.90
N LYS A 214 -16.75 -5.22 -6.26
CA LYS A 214 -16.77 -3.98 -5.47
C LYS A 214 -18.09 -3.71 -4.75
N GLU A 215 -19.03 -4.66 -4.74
CA GLU A 215 -20.37 -4.45 -4.15
C GLU A 215 -20.32 -4.00 -2.69
N LEU A 216 -19.48 -4.63 -1.87
CA LEU A 216 -19.34 -4.22 -0.47
C LEU A 216 -18.70 -2.84 -0.33
N VAL A 217 -17.76 -2.47 -1.21
CA VAL A 217 -17.15 -1.14 -1.23
C VAL A 217 -18.20 -0.09 -1.60
N ASP A 218 -18.99 -0.34 -2.65
CA ASP A 218 -20.07 0.54 -3.10
C ASP A 218 -21.11 0.73 -1.98
N LEU A 219 -21.50 -0.35 -1.27
CA LEU A 219 -22.40 -0.29 -0.12
C LEU A 219 -21.89 0.60 1.01
N ILE A 220 -20.63 0.44 1.41
CA ILE A 220 -20.04 1.28 2.46
C ILE A 220 -19.94 2.73 2.00
N ALA A 221 -19.59 2.97 0.73
CA ALA A 221 -19.57 4.32 0.15
C ALA A 221 -20.95 4.99 0.23
N TYR A 222 -22.03 4.26 -0.06
CA TYR A 222 -23.39 4.74 0.15
C TYR A 222 -23.69 5.07 1.61
N ILE A 223 -23.43 4.11 2.52
CA ILE A 223 -23.75 4.30 3.94
C ILE A 223 -23.04 5.54 4.49
N VAL A 224 -21.75 5.70 4.22
CA VAL A 224 -20.97 6.86 4.70
C VAL A 224 -21.45 8.17 4.09
N ALA A 225 -21.79 8.18 2.79
CA ALA A 225 -22.31 9.36 2.11
C ALA A 225 -23.67 9.78 2.66
N ALA A 226 -24.57 8.82 2.88
CA ALA A 226 -25.95 9.07 3.30
C ALA A 226 -26.09 9.30 4.81
N ALA A 227 -25.27 8.65 5.64
CA ALA A 227 -25.36 8.68 7.08
C ALA A 227 -25.39 10.10 7.67
N LYS A 228 -26.18 10.28 8.73
CA LYS A 228 -26.15 11.48 9.56
C LYS A 228 -24.83 11.53 10.33
N ASP A 229 -24.30 12.74 10.45
CA ASP A 229 -23.15 12.96 11.30
C ASP A 229 -23.60 13.33 12.71
N GLY A 230 -23.47 12.41 13.64
CA GLY A 230 -23.78 12.62 15.05
C GLY A 230 -22.75 13.42 15.84
N GLY A 231 -21.64 13.86 15.22
CA GLY A 231 -20.48 14.40 15.94
C GLY A 231 -19.59 13.30 16.56
N GLY A 232 -18.48 13.69 17.20
CA GLY A 232 -17.54 12.79 17.90
C GLY A 232 -16.19 12.58 17.18
N GLU A 233 -15.25 11.87 17.80
CA GLU A 233 -13.96 11.60 17.15
C GLU A 233 -14.08 10.49 16.09
N THR A 234 -13.28 10.61 15.01
CA THR A 234 -13.13 9.54 14.02
C THR A 234 -12.41 8.37 14.67
N VAL A 235 -12.94 7.16 14.50
CA VAL A 235 -12.31 5.95 15.06
C VAL A 235 -11.12 5.58 14.17
N HIS A 236 -9.91 5.78 14.69
CA HIS A 236 -8.69 5.38 14.03
C HIS A 236 -8.23 3.99 14.52
N VAL A 237 -7.83 3.14 13.58
CA VAL A 237 -7.18 1.86 13.88
C VAL A 237 -5.71 2.01 13.51
N ALA A 238 -4.83 1.65 14.44
CA ALA A 238 -3.40 1.69 14.17
C ALA A 238 -3.04 0.65 13.09
N PRO A 239 -1.97 0.88 12.30
CA PRO A 239 -1.45 -0.15 11.40
C PRO A 239 -1.22 -1.46 12.16
N GLY A 240 -1.58 -2.58 11.53
CA GLY A 240 -1.48 -3.89 12.16
C GLY A 240 -0.03 -4.35 12.38
N THR A 241 0.19 -5.13 13.43
CA THR A 241 1.48 -5.76 13.76
C THR A 241 1.47 -7.23 13.34
N PRO A 242 2.27 -7.66 12.34
CA PRO A 242 2.27 -9.03 11.84
C PRO A 242 2.59 -10.10 12.89
N GLU A 243 3.47 -9.80 13.83
CA GLU A 243 3.88 -10.72 14.90
C GLU A 243 2.70 -11.03 15.82
N HIS A 244 2.02 -9.99 16.30
CA HIS A 244 0.81 -10.14 17.11
C HIS A 244 -0.33 -10.77 16.30
N GLY A 245 -0.46 -10.43 15.01
CA GLY A 245 -1.44 -11.05 14.11
C GLY A 245 -1.27 -12.55 13.98
N LYS A 246 -0.03 -13.06 13.98
CA LYS A 246 0.29 -14.49 13.96
C LYS A 246 -0.15 -15.19 15.26
N GLU A 247 0.08 -14.54 16.39
CA GLU A 247 -0.35 -15.01 17.71
C GLU A 247 -1.88 -15.09 17.75
N LEU A 248 -2.55 -13.99 17.41
CA LEU A 248 -4.01 -13.91 17.29
C LEU A 248 -4.58 -14.97 16.34
N PHE A 249 -3.96 -15.23 15.20
CA PHE A 249 -4.42 -16.27 14.27
C PHE A 249 -4.44 -17.67 14.90
N SER A 250 -3.54 -17.91 15.86
CA SER A 250 -3.48 -19.15 16.63
C SER A 250 -4.44 -19.13 17.82
N GLU A 251 -4.45 -18.05 18.61
CA GLU A 251 -5.29 -17.87 19.79
C GLU A 251 -6.78 -17.85 19.46
N LYS A 252 -7.16 -17.17 18.38
CA LYS A 252 -8.53 -17.16 17.84
C LYS A 252 -8.86 -18.44 17.06
N ARG A 253 -7.93 -19.42 17.06
CA ARG A 253 -8.10 -20.79 16.53
C ARG A 253 -8.30 -20.87 15.01
N CYS A 254 -8.02 -19.81 14.27
CA CYS A 254 -8.08 -19.79 12.81
C CYS A 254 -7.13 -20.85 12.21
N ILE A 255 -5.94 -20.99 12.82
CA ILE A 255 -4.90 -21.95 12.42
C ILE A 255 -5.35 -23.42 12.45
N LEU A 256 -6.40 -23.77 13.20
CA LEU A 256 -6.88 -25.15 13.27
C LEU A 256 -7.53 -25.62 11.96
N CYS A 257 -8.01 -24.67 11.15
CA CYS A 257 -8.68 -24.96 9.89
C CYS A 257 -7.88 -24.46 8.69
N HIS A 258 -7.31 -23.26 8.80
CA HIS A 258 -6.55 -22.61 7.73
C HIS A 258 -5.05 -22.77 7.94
N ALA A 259 -4.32 -23.01 6.86
CA ALA A 259 -2.87 -22.91 6.86
C ALA A 259 -2.43 -21.49 6.49
N VAL A 260 -1.19 -21.14 6.87
CA VAL A 260 -0.47 -19.98 6.35
C VAL A 260 0.94 -20.43 5.98
N GLY A 261 1.26 -20.38 4.68
CA GLY A 261 2.55 -20.85 4.16
C GLY A 261 2.76 -22.34 4.42
N GLY A 262 1.70 -23.14 4.26
CA GLY A 262 1.70 -24.59 4.47
C GLY A 262 1.66 -25.04 5.94
N LYS A 263 1.64 -24.13 6.92
CA LYS A 263 1.58 -24.45 8.35
C LYS A 263 0.17 -24.21 8.90
N GLY A 264 -0.41 -25.21 9.55
CA GLY A 264 -1.75 -25.14 10.14
C GLY A 264 -2.69 -26.24 9.63
N GLY A 265 -3.99 -26.00 9.76
CA GLY A 265 -5.05 -26.91 9.33
C GLY A 265 -5.18 -27.01 7.81
N LYS A 266 -5.84 -28.08 7.35
CA LYS A 266 -6.13 -28.34 5.92
C LYS A 266 -7.62 -28.40 5.61
N VAL A 267 -8.45 -27.85 6.50
CA VAL A 267 -9.91 -27.85 6.34
C VAL A 267 -10.32 -26.73 5.40
N GLY A 268 -9.78 -25.53 5.64
CA GLY A 268 -9.88 -24.38 4.75
C GLY A 268 -8.63 -24.25 3.87
N PRO A 269 -8.65 -23.33 2.89
CA PRO A 269 -7.48 -23.04 2.08
C PRO A 269 -6.32 -22.48 2.91
N ASP A 270 -5.12 -22.59 2.34
CA ASP A 270 -3.92 -21.91 2.82
C ASP A 270 -4.00 -20.42 2.48
N LEU A 271 -4.22 -19.60 3.51
CA LEU A 271 -4.41 -18.15 3.39
C LEU A 271 -3.11 -17.40 3.14
N GLY A 272 -1.97 -18.08 3.25
CA GLY A 272 -0.67 -17.58 2.81
C GLY A 272 -0.33 -18.01 1.38
N ARG A 273 -1.32 -18.29 0.51
CA ARG A 273 -1.13 -18.57 -0.93
C ARG A 273 -1.77 -17.54 -1.88
N ARG A 274 -1.15 -17.38 -3.07
CA ARG A 274 -1.45 -16.33 -4.06
C ARG A 274 -2.94 -16.09 -4.34
N GLY A 275 -3.76 -17.13 -4.34
CA GLY A 275 -5.20 -17.05 -4.61
C GLY A 275 -6.04 -16.30 -3.56
N HIS A 276 -5.46 -15.86 -2.44
CA HIS A 276 -6.17 -15.16 -1.36
C HIS A 276 -5.71 -13.70 -1.17
N HIS A 277 -4.96 -13.15 -2.14
CA HIS A 277 -4.60 -11.74 -2.14
C HIS A 277 -5.74 -10.90 -2.69
N VAL A 278 -6.43 -10.25 -1.78
CA VAL A 278 -7.56 -9.39 -2.09
C VAL A 278 -7.43 -8.10 -1.29
N SER A 279 -8.10 -7.05 -1.74
CA SER A 279 -8.19 -5.80 -0.99
C SER A 279 -8.93 -6.00 0.34
N LEU A 280 -8.84 -5.03 1.25
CA LEU A 280 -9.39 -5.17 2.60
C LEU A 280 -10.92 -5.40 2.59
N MET A 281 -11.68 -4.69 1.74
CA MET A 281 -13.12 -4.92 1.62
C MET A 281 -13.46 -6.20 0.86
N GLN A 282 -12.63 -6.63 -0.09
CA GLN A 282 -12.80 -7.95 -0.71
C GLN A 282 -12.52 -9.07 0.30
N PHE A 283 -11.57 -8.89 1.21
CA PHE A 283 -11.36 -9.82 2.33
C PHE A 283 -12.59 -9.89 3.23
N ALA A 284 -13.17 -8.74 3.61
CA ALA A 284 -14.43 -8.69 4.36
C ALA A 284 -15.57 -9.40 3.62
N SER A 285 -15.66 -9.21 2.30
CA SER A 285 -16.63 -9.87 1.43
C SER A 285 -16.44 -11.40 1.42
N LEU A 286 -15.20 -11.89 1.29
CA LEU A 286 -14.89 -13.31 1.34
C LEU A 286 -15.20 -13.91 2.72
N MET A 287 -14.85 -13.22 3.81
CA MET A 287 -15.21 -13.64 5.16
C MET A 287 -16.73 -13.72 5.33
N TRP A 288 -17.48 -12.73 4.83
CA TRP A 288 -18.94 -12.72 4.88
C TRP A 288 -19.53 -13.90 4.09
N ASN A 289 -19.09 -14.08 2.85
CA ASN A 289 -19.59 -15.15 1.98
C ASN A 289 -19.26 -16.54 2.53
N HIS A 290 -18.07 -16.71 3.10
CA HIS A 290 -17.60 -17.98 3.67
C HIS A 290 -18.10 -18.22 5.11
N GLY A 291 -18.59 -17.18 5.80
CA GLY A 291 -19.09 -17.19 7.17
C GLY A 291 -19.97 -18.38 7.56
N PRO A 292 -21.09 -18.67 6.84
CA PRO A 292 -21.96 -19.80 7.16
C PRO A 292 -21.21 -21.14 7.23
N ASN A 293 -20.31 -21.38 6.27
CA ASN A 293 -19.52 -22.61 6.21
C ASN A 293 -18.52 -22.66 7.36
N MET A 294 -17.87 -21.54 7.68
CA MET A 294 -16.96 -21.44 8.83
C MET A 294 -17.70 -21.75 10.13
N TRP A 295 -18.81 -21.09 10.42
CA TRP A 295 -19.51 -21.26 11.70
C TRP A 295 -20.16 -22.64 11.83
N ALA A 296 -20.65 -23.23 10.74
CA ALA A 296 -21.13 -24.61 10.75
C ALA A 296 -20.00 -25.60 11.12
N ARG A 297 -18.81 -25.43 10.56
CA ARG A 297 -17.63 -26.25 10.92
C ARG A 297 -17.12 -25.97 12.32
N MET A 298 -17.15 -24.71 12.77
CA MET A 298 -16.81 -24.33 14.14
C MET A 298 -17.75 -25.02 15.14
N LYS A 299 -19.07 -24.96 14.91
CA LYS A 299 -20.09 -25.64 15.73
C LYS A 299 -19.86 -27.15 15.80
N GLN A 300 -19.57 -27.81 14.68
CA GLN A 300 -19.25 -29.24 14.63
C GLN A 300 -18.02 -29.61 15.47
N ARG A 301 -17.09 -28.67 15.67
CA ARG A 301 -15.84 -28.87 16.41
C ARG A 301 -15.86 -28.28 17.82
N GLY A 302 -17.02 -27.82 18.30
CA GLY A 302 -17.14 -27.18 19.61
C GLY A 302 -16.35 -25.86 19.73
N ILE A 303 -16.07 -25.19 18.60
CA ILE A 303 -15.39 -23.91 18.57
C ILE A 303 -16.45 -22.81 18.55
N GLN A 304 -16.37 -21.87 19.49
CA GLN A 304 -17.19 -20.66 19.45
C GLN A 304 -16.59 -19.67 18.46
N PRO A 305 -17.41 -18.97 17.62
CA PRO A 305 -16.90 -17.91 16.77
C PRO A 305 -16.16 -16.86 17.61
N PRO A 306 -14.86 -16.62 17.37
CA PRO A 306 -14.11 -15.64 18.14
C PRO A 306 -14.63 -14.22 17.89
N ARG A 307 -14.64 -13.38 18.93
CA ARG A 307 -14.78 -11.93 18.73
C ARG A 307 -13.44 -11.32 18.33
N LEU A 308 -13.49 -10.39 17.38
CA LEU A 308 -12.33 -9.64 16.87
C LEU A 308 -12.54 -8.15 17.09
N THR A 309 -11.58 -7.48 17.70
CA THR A 309 -11.54 -6.01 17.70
C THR A 309 -11.12 -5.49 16.33
N GLY A 310 -11.24 -4.18 16.09
CA GLY A 310 -10.66 -3.54 14.90
C GLY A 310 -9.16 -3.76 14.79
N GLN A 311 -8.45 -3.71 15.93
CA GLN A 311 -7.01 -3.95 15.97
C GLN A 311 -6.67 -5.42 15.75
N ASP A 312 -7.44 -6.36 16.33
CA ASP A 312 -7.25 -7.80 16.08
C ASP A 312 -7.31 -8.10 14.57
N MET A 313 -8.30 -7.50 13.90
CA MET A 313 -8.48 -7.66 12.45
C MET A 313 -7.33 -7.04 11.66
N ALA A 314 -6.88 -5.84 12.03
CA ALA A 314 -5.75 -5.18 11.40
C ALA A 314 -4.46 -6.00 11.55
N ASP A 315 -4.19 -6.53 12.74
CA ASP A 315 -3.02 -7.36 13.03
C ASP A 315 -3.06 -8.68 12.25
N ILE A 316 -4.20 -9.39 12.26
CA ILE A 316 -4.38 -10.62 11.48
C ILE A 316 -4.15 -10.36 9.99
N LEU A 317 -4.71 -9.27 9.44
CA LEU A 317 -4.51 -8.90 8.04
C LEU A 317 -3.03 -8.59 7.75
N ALA A 318 -2.37 -7.84 8.63
CA ALA A 318 -0.94 -7.57 8.50
C ALA A 318 -0.11 -8.87 8.48
N TYR A 319 -0.44 -9.84 9.34
CA TYR A 319 0.19 -11.16 9.35
C TYR A 319 -0.02 -11.93 8.04
N LEU A 320 -1.26 -12.04 7.56
CA LEU A 320 -1.57 -12.75 6.33
C LEU A 320 -0.87 -12.10 5.12
N TYR A 321 -0.79 -10.77 5.09
CA TYR A 321 -0.13 -10.04 4.03
C TYR A 321 1.40 -10.18 4.09
N VAL A 322 2.04 -10.02 5.24
CA VAL A 322 3.51 -10.16 5.33
C VAL A 322 3.97 -11.60 5.08
N SER A 323 3.17 -12.59 5.46
CA SER A 323 3.45 -14.00 5.16
C SER A 323 3.64 -14.27 3.67
N HIS A 324 2.98 -13.47 2.82
CA HIS A 324 3.12 -13.51 1.38
C HIS A 324 4.31 -12.77 0.83
N TYR A 325 4.60 -11.59 1.38
CA TYR A 325 5.69 -10.74 0.93
C TYR A 325 7.04 -11.48 0.90
N PHE A 326 7.24 -12.40 1.84
CA PHE A 326 8.44 -13.24 1.99
C PHE A 326 8.23 -14.73 1.66
N GLU A 327 7.15 -15.13 0.96
CA GLU A 327 6.82 -16.55 0.74
C GLU A 327 7.88 -17.33 -0.05
N ARG A 328 8.67 -16.63 -0.87
CA ARG A 328 9.67 -17.24 -1.73
C ARG A 328 10.98 -17.46 -0.99
N THR A 329 11.18 -18.70 -0.54
CA THR A 329 12.49 -19.17 -0.14
C THR A 329 13.34 -19.42 -1.39
N GLY A 330 14.51 -18.78 -1.45
CA GLY A 330 15.47 -19.03 -2.51
C GLY A 330 16.11 -20.42 -2.37
N SER A 331 16.75 -20.89 -3.43
CA SER A 331 17.65 -22.05 -3.41
C SER A 331 19.04 -21.64 -3.86
N THR A 332 20.04 -21.81 -3.00
CA THR A 332 21.44 -21.54 -3.35
C THR A 332 21.91 -22.39 -4.53
N ARG A 333 21.43 -23.64 -4.64
CA ARG A 333 21.72 -24.54 -5.76
C ARG A 333 21.18 -23.98 -7.08
N ARG A 334 19.89 -23.65 -7.15
CA ARG A 334 19.30 -23.07 -8.37
C ARG A 334 19.93 -21.70 -8.68
N GLY A 335 20.18 -20.88 -7.68
CA GLY A 335 20.84 -19.58 -7.85
C GLY A 335 22.23 -19.71 -8.48
N ARG A 336 23.01 -20.71 -8.05
CA ARG A 336 24.31 -21.03 -8.66
C ARG A 336 24.20 -21.43 -10.13
N GLU A 337 23.19 -22.20 -10.49
CA GLU A 337 22.91 -22.62 -11.88
C GLU A 337 22.42 -21.43 -12.74
N LEU A 338 21.67 -20.50 -12.13
CA LEU A 338 21.10 -19.33 -12.82
C LEU A 338 22.13 -18.27 -13.20
N ILE A 339 23.18 -18.06 -12.40
CA ILE A 339 24.22 -17.06 -12.68
C ILE A 339 24.86 -17.23 -14.08
N PRO A 340 25.38 -18.41 -14.47
CA PRO A 340 25.88 -18.61 -15.82
C PRO A 340 24.76 -18.69 -16.87
N SER A 341 23.63 -19.34 -16.58
CA SER A 341 22.57 -19.54 -17.59
C SER A 341 21.84 -18.25 -17.98
N LYS A 342 21.78 -17.26 -17.09
CA LYS A 342 21.29 -15.90 -17.37
C LYS A 342 22.36 -14.99 -17.98
N GLY A 343 23.53 -15.52 -18.34
CA GLY A 343 24.60 -14.77 -19.00
C GLY A 343 25.33 -13.77 -18.10
N CYS A 344 25.09 -13.77 -16.79
CA CYS A 344 25.70 -12.81 -15.85
C CYS A 344 27.24 -12.91 -15.88
N LEU A 345 27.77 -14.13 -16.07
CA LEU A 345 29.21 -14.38 -16.11
C LEU A 345 29.92 -13.86 -17.36
N THR A 346 29.20 -13.38 -18.37
CA THR A 346 29.81 -12.72 -19.53
C THR A 346 30.54 -11.44 -19.10
N CYS A 347 29.94 -10.71 -18.16
CA CYS A 347 30.51 -9.46 -17.65
C CYS A 347 31.08 -9.61 -16.24
N HIS A 348 30.37 -10.33 -15.36
CA HIS A 348 30.74 -10.49 -13.96
C HIS A 348 31.56 -11.75 -13.71
N SER A 349 32.24 -11.78 -12.57
CA SER A 349 32.83 -13.00 -12.03
C SER A 349 32.16 -13.39 -10.71
N VAL A 350 32.31 -14.66 -10.35
CA VAL A 350 31.96 -15.20 -9.03
C VAL A 350 33.14 -16.03 -8.55
N ARG A 351 33.76 -15.63 -7.43
CA ARG A 351 34.98 -16.26 -6.89
C ARG A 351 36.08 -16.34 -7.95
N GLY A 352 36.30 -15.24 -8.66
CA GLY A 352 37.32 -15.10 -9.71
C GLY A 352 36.99 -15.81 -11.03
N LYS A 353 35.85 -16.49 -11.16
CA LYS A 353 35.43 -17.19 -12.39
C LYS A 353 34.39 -16.40 -13.16
N GLY A 354 34.65 -16.11 -14.44
CA GLY A 354 33.76 -15.34 -15.32
C GLY A 354 34.45 -14.12 -15.92
N GLY A 355 33.66 -13.14 -16.35
CA GLY A 355 34.11 -11.89 -16.94
C GLY A 355 34.79 -10.95 -15.95
N LYS A 356 35.56 -10.01 -16.51
CA LYS A 356 36.29 -8.95 -15.77
C LYS A 356 35.77 -7.54 -16.06
N ILE A 357 34.65 -7.42 -16.79
CA ILE A 357 34.05 -6.12 -17.14
C ILE A 357 33.34 -5.52 -15.92
N GLY A 358 32.57 -6.35 -15.23
CA GLY A 358 31.91 -6.03 -13.96
C GLY A 358 32.69 -6.58 -12.76
N PRO A 359 32.35 -6.13 -11.53
CA PRO A 359 33.00 -6.64 -10.32
C PRO A 359 32.68 -8.12 -10.06
N ASP A 360 33.52 -8.76 -9.25
CA ASP A 360 33.22 -10.07 -8.68
C ASP A 360 32.05 -9.96 -7.70
N LEU A 361 30.94 -10.65 -8.02
CA LEU A 361 29.72 -10.60 -7.24
C LEU A 361 29.89 -11.24 -5.85
N SER A 362 30.86 -12.14 -5.67
CA SER A 362 31.12 -12.78 -4.37
C SER A 362 31.77 -11.86 -3.34
N THR A 363 32.39 -10.77 -3.79
CA THR A 363 33.03 -9.77 -2.91
C THR A 363 32.31 -8.43 -2.91
N SER A 364 31.22 -8.29 -3.67
CA SER A 364 30.48 -7.05 -3.79
C SER A 364 29.60 -6.80 -2.56
N ARG A 365 29.67 -5.60 -1.98
CA ARG A 365 28.75 -5.20 -0.88
C ARG A 365 27.29 -5.11 -1.34
N VAL A 366 27.06 -4.97 -2.65
CA VAL A 366 25.73 -4.88 -3.26
C VAL A 366 24.92 -6.17 -3.03
N VAL A 367 25.58 -7.33 -2.86
CA VAL A 367 24.89 -8.61 -2.64
C VAL A 367 24.60 -8.89 -1.15
N GLY A 368 24.87 -7.96 -0.25
CA GLY A 368 24.74 -8.16 1.20
C GLY A 368 23.29 -8.24 1.73
N SER A 369 22.31 -7.80 0.94
CA SER A 369 20.89 -7.97 1.23
C SER A 369 20.07 -7.99 -0.05
N SER A 370 18.84 -8.52 0.00
CA SER A 370 17.95 -8.55 -1.17
C SER A 370 17.61 -7.15 -1.68
N SER A 371 17.42 -6.19 -0.78
CA SER A 371 17.22 -4.78 -1.12
C SER A 371 18.47 -4.15 -1.72
N SER A 372 19.66 -4.44 -1.19
CA SER A 372 20.91 -3.92 -1.78
C SER A 372 21.13 -4.47 -3.19
N LEU A 373 20.82 -5.75 -3.41
CA LEU A 373 20.98 -6.38 -4.71
C LEU A 373 20.09 -5.72 -5.76
N VAL A 374 18.78 -5.60 -5.49
CA VAL A 374 17.84 -5.04 -6.47
C VAL A 374 18.09 -3.54 -6.67
N ALA A 375 18.50 -2.79 -5.63
CA ALA A 375 18.87 -1.38 -5.77
C ALA A 375 20.13 -1.23 -6.63
N GLY A 376 21.13 -2.08 -6.41
CA GLY A 376 22.34 -2.13 -7.22
C GLY A 376 22.05 -2.49 -8.67
N MET A 377 21.17 -3.46 -8.92
CA MET A 377 20.71 -3.81 -10.27
C MET A 377 20.03 -2.62 -10.96
N TRP A 378 19.17 -1.88 -10.26
CA TRP A 378 18.53 -0.66 -10.77
C TRP A 378 19.56 0.42 -11.11
N ASN A 379 20.41 0.78 -10.13
CA ASN A 379 21.41 1.84 -10.26
C ASN A 379 22.46 1.52 -11.34
N HIS A 380 22.89 0.26 -11.42
CA HIS A 380 23.90 -0.19 -12.37
C HIS A 380 23.31 -0.53 -13.75
N GLY A 381 21.98 -0.69 -13.84
CA GLY A 381 21.32 -1.23 -15.03
C GLY A 381 21.54 -0.40 -16.31
N ARG A 382 21.77 0.92 -16.22
CA ARG A 382 22.09 1.76 -17.40
C ARG A 382 23.41 1.34 -18.04
N TYR A 383 24.41 1.05 -17.21
CA TYR A 383 25.71 0.57 -17.68
C TYR A 383 25.60 -0.87 -18.20
N MET A 384 24.86 -1.73 -17.49
CA MET A 384 24.60 -3.09 -17.95
C MET A 384 23.91 -3.11 -19.31
N GLU A 385 22.92 -2.24 -19.53
CA GLU A 385 22.18 -2.17 -20.80
C GLU A 385 23.10 -1.74 -21.95
N MET A 386 23.88 -0.67 -21.75
CA MET A 386 24.84 -0.19 -22.74
C MET A 386 25.86 -1.27 -23.11
N ARG A 387 26.41 -1.96 -22.10
CA ARG A 387 27.39 -3.04 -22.32
C ARG A 387 26.76 -4.26 -22.98
N ALA A 388 25.55 -4.64 -22.56
CA ALA A 388 24.80 -5.75 -23.16
C ALA A 388 24.58 -5.52 -24.66
N ARG A 389 24.16 -4.30 -25.05
CA ARG A 389 24.04 -3.93 -26.48
C ARG A 389 25.38 -4.02 -27.22
N LYS A 390 26.46 -3.48 -26.63
CA LYS A 390 27.80 -3.52 -27.24
C LYS A 390 28.40 -4.93 -27.35
N GLN A 391 27.96 -5.85 -26.51
CA GLN A 391 28.44 -7.24 -26.47
C GLN A 391 27.45 -8.22 -27.08
N GLU A 392 26.36 -7.72 -27.70
CA GLU A 392 25.28 -8.53 -28.27
C GLU A 392 24.69 -9.57 -27.29
N VAL A 393 24.71 -9.24 -26.00
CA VAL A 393 24.14 -10.07 -24.94
C VAL A 393 22.67 -9.66 -24.74
N PRO A 394 21.71 -10.59 -24.85
CA PRO A 394 20.32 -10.29 -24.55
C PRO A 394 20.14 -9.84 -23.10
N TRP A 395 19.23 -8.90 -22.85
CA TRP A 395 18.88 -8.51 -21.48
C TRP A 395 18.25 -9.71 -20.75
N PRO A 396 18.83 -10.20 -19.65
CA PRO A 396 18.35 -11.43 -19.04
C PRO A 396 17.03 -11.17 -18.33
N LEU A 397 15.99 -11.94 -18.68
CA LEU A 397 14.71 -11.89 -18.00
C LEU A 397 14.73 -12.79 -16.75
N LEU A 398 14.15 -12.29 -15.67
CA LEU A 398 14.05 -12.99 -14.39
C LEU A 398 12.59 -13.15 -13.96
N THR A 399 12.24 -14.32 -13.46
CA THR A 399 11.04 -14.49 -12.63
C THR A 399 11.33 -14.08 -11.18
N GLY A 400 10.30 -13.82 -10.37
CA GLY A 400 10.50 -13.59 -8.94
C GLY A 400 11.18 -14.76 -8.22
N GLN A 401 10.98 -16.01 -8.65
CA GLN A 401 11.67 -17.15 -8.05
C GLN A 401 13.16 -17.18 -8.42
N GLU A 402 13.49 -16.91 -9.68
CA GLU A 402 14.87 -16.85 -10.12
C GLU A 402 15.65 -15.73 -9.42
N LEU A 403 15.02 -14.57 -9.23
CA LEU A 403 15.64 -13.47 -8.47
C LEU A 403 15.83 -13.84 -7.00
N ALA A 404 14.87 -14.54 -6.37
CA ALA A 404 15.02 -15.05 -5.01
C ALA A 404 16.17 -16.05 -4.87
N ASP A 405 16.30 -16.98 -5.84
CA ASP A 405 17.36 -17.98 -5.88
C ASP A 405 18.75 -17.34 -6.07
N ILE A 406 18.86 -16.41 -7.02
CA ILE A 406 20.08 -15.62 -7.27
C ILE A 406 20.47 -14.82 -6.02
N ALA A 407 19.51 -14.11 -5.41
CA ALA A 407 19.76 -13.32 -4.22
C ALA A 407 20.30 -14.17 -3.08
N LEU A 408 19.65 -15.31 -2.79
CA LEU A 408 20.08 -16.20 -1.71
C LEU A 408 21.47 -16.80 -2.00
N TYR A 409 21.73 -17.22 -3.25
CA TYR A 409 23.04 -17.72 -3.63
C TYR A 409 24.12 -16.67 -3.41
N LEU A 410 23.97 -15.47 -3.97
CA LEU A 410 24.99 -14.42 -3.86
C LEU A 410 25.20 -13.97 -2.40
N GLN A 411 24.13 -13.86 -1.61
CA GLN A 411 24.23 -13.58 -0.17
C GLN A 411 25.03 -14.66 0.57
N SER A 412 24.85 -15.94 0.22
CA SER A 412 25.62 -17.03 0.82
C SER A 412 27.13 -16.98 0.52
N LEU A 413 27.53 -16.19 -0.49
CA LEU A 413 28.94 -15.98 -0.84
C LEU A 413 29.54 -14.77 -0.15
N ALA A 414 28.72 -13.80 0.26
CA ALA A 414 29.18 -12.60 0.94
C ALA A 414 29.85 -12.98 2.26
N ARG A 415 31.11 -12.59 2.44
CA ARG A 415 31.82 -12.81 3.70
C ARG A 415 31.06 -12.10 4.84
N PRO A 416 30.89 -12.73 6.03
CA PRO A 416 30.40 -12.02 7.20
C PRO A 416 31.26 -10.79 7.45
N LEU A 417 30.64 -9.64 7.71
CA LEU A 417 31.34 -8.49 8.25
C LEU A 417 32.05 -8.97 9.52
N ARG A 418 33.39 -8.95 9.54
CA ARG A 418 34.16 -9.13 10.78
C ARG A 418 33.67 -8.03 11.72
N ARG A 419 33.02 -8.43 12.83
CA ARG A 419 32.62 -7.52 13.91
C ARG A 419 33.83 -6.93 14.57
#